data_AF-A0A1C2DRZ2-F1
#
_entry.id   AF-A0A1C2DRZ2-F1
#
_cell.length_a   1.000
_cell.length_b   1.000
_cell.length_c   1.000
_cell.angle_alpha   90.00
_cell.angle_beta   90.00
_cell.angle_gamma   90.00
#
_symmetry.space_group_name_H-M   'P 1'
#
loop_
_entity.id
_entity.type
_entity.pdbx_description
1 polymer ?
#
loop_
_entity_poly.entity_id
_entity_poly.type
_entity_poly.pdbx_seq_one_letter_code
_entity_poly.pdbx_strand_id
1 'polypeptide(L)'
;MHRFAELITTLLIGICAGLALGGMTELEFRLYDWQTLIAGILAVGAAAITLFEMRRTEAAQGKRHNDLLRLSLRQDRMTIERCSARAVGCRTMVVSYNEWLAAVAADPTSLKLWPNLRNIVDRFVSLQTFDDAKSLFPPEMHHRFLSINRFHGKLTDMVAAYTSGGSPMSVSRQLRRAKIVVERLTDHLTVFANELEALRKEFEIAEVRH
;
A
#
# COMPACT_ATOMS: atom_id res chain seq x y z
N MET A 1 12.13 -32.22 7.11
CA MET A 1 11.26 -32.58 8.26
C MET A 1 10.20 -33.63 7.90
N HIS A 2 9.58 -33.59 6.70
CA HIS A 2 8.56 -34.58 6.29
C HIS A 2 8.97 -36.07 6.43
N ARG A 3 10.23 -36.41 6.10
CA ARG A 3 10.73 -37.79 6.17
C ARG A 3 10.86 -38.36 7.60
N PHE A 4 10.94 -37.49 8.61
CA PHE A 4 11.07 -37.94 10.01
C PHE A 4 9.71 -38.31 10.61
N ALA A 5 8.65 -37.59 10.22
CA ALA A 5 7.28 -37.89 10.65
C ALA A 5 6.77 -39.21 10.05
N GLU A 6 7.11 -39.49 8.79
CA GLU A 6 6.77 -40.77 8.13
C GLU A 6 7.48 -41.96 8.78
N LEU A 7 8.73 -41.79 9.23
CA LEU A 7 9.46 -42.85 9.95
C LEU A 7 8.81 -43.19 11.30
N ILE A 8 8.31 -42.20 12.03
CA ILE A 8 7.72 -42.38 13.35
C ILE A 8 6.35 -43.09 13.26
N THR A 9 5.51 -42.72 12.28
CA THR A 9 4.21 -43.37 12.10
C THR A 9 4.36 -44.82 11.65
N THR A 10 5.31 -45.10 10.75
CA THR A 10 5.58 -46.47 10.28
C THR A 10 6.11 -47.35 11.41
N LEU A 11 6.95 -46.79 12.30
CA LEU A 11 7.47 -47.50 13.47
C LEU A 11 6.36 -47.83 14.49
N LEU A 12 5.46 -46.88 14.76
CA LEU A 12 4.33 -47.08 15.67
C LEU A 12 3.37 -48.16 15.17
N ILE A 13 3.03 -48.13 13.87
CA ILE A 13 2.16 -49.14 13.26
C ILE A 13 2.82 -50.53 13.31
N GLY A 14 4.14 -50.60 13.04
CA GLY A 14 4.89 -51.85 13.12
C GLY A 14 4.92 -52.47 14.52
N ILE A 15 5.07 -51.63 15.56
CA ILE A 15 5.06 -52.08 16.97
C ILE A 15 3.65 -52.53 17.38
N CYS A 16 2.60 -51.78 17.02
CA CYS A 16 1.23 -52.18 17.31
C CYS A 16 0.81 -53.48 16.60
N ALA A 17 1.22 -53.65 15.34
CA ALA A 17 0.95 -54.87 14.58
C ALA A 17 1.73 -56.09 15.11
N GLY A 18 2.99 -55.89 15.54
CA GLY A 18 3.80 -56.95 16.16
C GLY A 18 3.22 -57.43 17.49
N LEU A 19 2.66 -56.52 18.28
CA LEU A 19 1.99 -56.84 19.56
C LEU A 19 0.62 -57.51 19.36
N ALA A 20 -0.13 -57.15 18.32
CA ALA A 20 -1.43 -57.76 18.03
C ALA A 20 -1.33 -59.20 17.49
N LEU A 21 -0.21 -59.57 16.87
CA LEU A 21 0.02 -60.90 16.28
C LEU A 21 0.77 -61.87 17.20
N GLY A 22 1.41 -61.38 18.26
CA GLY A 22 2.10 -62.20 19.26
C GLY A 22 1.14 -62.65 20.37
N GLY A 23 0.40 -63.73 20.17
CA GLY A 23 -0.38 -64.36 21.25
C GLY A 23 0.50 -65.26 22.12
N MET A 24 0.34 -65.22 23.46
CA MET A 24 0.19 -66.39 24.36
C MET A 24 -0.02 -66.00 25.86
N THR A 25 0.61 -66.68 26.82
CA THR A 25 0.01 -67.35 28.00
C THR A 25 0.19 -66.69 29.40
N GLU A 26 -0.53 -67.18 30.43
CA GLU A 26 -0.68 -66.69 31.84
C GLU A 26 0.54 -66.11 32.63
N LEU A 27 1.79 -66.28 32.19
CA LEU A 27 2.98 -65.56 32.74
C LEU A 27 3.19 -64.19 32.06
N GLU A 28 2.54 -63.95 30.93
CA GLU A 28 2.61 -62.74 30.11
C GLU A 28 1.79 -61.58 30.68
N PHE A 29 0.70 -61.82 31.42
CA PHE A 29 -0.12 -60.74 31.99
C PHE A 29 0.69 -59.75 32.85
N ARG A 30 1.67 -60.26 33.59
CA ARG A 30 2.53 -59.45 34.46
C ARG A 30 3.60 -58.67 33.69
N LEU A 31 4.00 -59.12 32.49
CA LEU A 31 4.87 -58.39 31.56
C LEU A 31 4.06 -57.40 30.69
N TYR A 32 2.80 -57.73 30.42
CA TYR A 32 1.86 -56.91 29.66
C TYR A 32 1.53 -55.60 30.37
N ASP A 33 1.37 -55.64 31.70
CA ASP A 33 1.16 -54.43 32.52
C ASP A 33 2.37 -53.48 32.51
N TRP A 34 3.58 -54.01 32.36
CA TRP A 34 4.78 -53.17 32.20
C TRP A 34 4.87 -52.55 30.80
N GLN A 35 4.40 -53.25 29.77
CA GLN A 35 4.39 -52.73 28.40
C GLN A 35 3.43 -51.55 28.23
N THR A 36 2.23 -51.61 28.80
CA THR A 36 1.27 -50.48 28.76
C THR A 36 1.79 -49.27 29.51
N LEU A 37 2.53 -49.45 30.60
CA LEU A 37 3.15 -48.35 31.35
C LEU A 37 4.28 -47.69 30.55
N ILE A 38 5.13 -48.48 29.89
CA ILE A 38 6.18 -47.98 28.99
C ILE A 38 5.56 -47.23 27.80
N ALA A 39 4.49 -47.77 27.21
CA ALA A 39 3.76 -47.10 26.12
C ALA A 39 3.15 -45.77 26.58
N GLY A 40 2.59 -45.71 27.79
CA GLY A 40 2.07 -44.47 28.38
C GLY A 40 3.15 -43.40 28.57
N ILE A 41 4.32 -43.79 29.09
CA ILE A 41 5.46 -42.88 29.27
C ILE A 41 5.97 -42.38 27.91
N LEU A 42 6.07 -43.26 26.91
CA LEU A 42 6.45 -42.89 25.55
C LEU A 42 5.45 -41.93 24.91
N ALA A 43 4.15 -42.12 25.13
CA ALA A 43 3.11 -41.23 24.63
C ALA A 43 3.21 -39.82 25.24
N VAL A 44 3.43 -39.71 26.55
CA VAL A 44 3.66 -38.41 27.22
C VAL A 44 4.95 -37.75 26.71
N GLY A 45 6.02 -38.53 26.52
CA GLY A 45 7.28 -38.05 25.95
C GLY A 45 7.12 -37.49 24.53
N ALA A 46 6.38 -38.20 23.68
CA ALA A 46 6.08 -37.75 22.32
C ALA A 46 5.26 -36.44 22.33
N ALA A 47 4.23 -36.35 23.16
CA ALA A 47 3.42 -35.13 23.30
C ALA A 47 4.27 -33.93 23.79
N ALA A 48 5.19 -34.15 24.73
CA ALA A 48 6.10 -33.12 25.22
C ALA A 48 7.03 -32.59 24.12
N ILE A 49 7.57 -33.47 23.27
CA ILE A 49 8.39 -33.08 22.11
C ILE A 49 7.57 -32.24 21.13
N THR A 50 6.34 -32.67 20.80
CA THR A 50 5.45 -31.91 19.91
C THR A 50 5.16 -30.51 20.46
N LEU A 51 4.88 -30.38 21.76
CA LEU A 51 4.65 -29.07 22.39
C LEU A 51 5.91 -28.19 22.34
N PHE A 52 7.10 -28.76 22.52
CA PHE A 52 8.35 -28.02 22.41
C PHE A 52 8.60 -27.51 20.99
N GLU A 53 8.36 -28.36 19.98
CA GLU A 53 8.46 -27.95 18.59
C GLU A 53 7.43 -26.88 18.23
N MET A 54 6.17 -27.01 18.66
CA MET A 54 5.13 -26.01 18.44
C MET A 54 5.54 -24.64 19.00
N ARG A 55 5.98 -24.58 20.27
CA ARG A 55 6.43 -23.32 20.90
C ARG A 55 7.59 -22.67 20.15
N ARG A 56 8.56 -23.47 19.70
CA ARG A 56 9.71 -22.97 18.92
C ARG A 56 9.26 -22.43 17.55
N THR A 57 8.29 -23.08 16.93
CA THR A 57 7.77 -22.69 15.61
C THR A 57 6.93 -21.43 15.70
N GLU A 58 6.07 -21.31 16.72
CA GLU A 58 5.26 -20.11 16.99
C GLU A 58 6.13 -18.87 17.24
N ALA A 59 7.19 -19.00 18.05
CA ALA A 59 8.13 -17.89 18.30
C ALA A 59 8.84 -17.44 17.01
N ALA A 60 9.24 -18.39 16.15
CA ALA A 60 9.87 -18.09 14.87
C ALA A 60 8.88 -17.44 13.88
N GLN A 61 7.62 -17.88 13.87
CA GLN A 61 6.55 -17.28 13.06
C GLN A 61 6.24 -15.85 13.53
N GLY A 62 6.16 -15.61 14.84
CA GLY A 62 5.98 -14.27 15.40
C GLY A 62 7.10 -13.31 15.00
N LYS A 63 8.36 -13.77 15.04
CA LYS A 63 9.51 -12.97 14.58
C LYS A 63 9.40 -12.62 13.09
N ARG A 64 9.09 -13.59 12.23
CA ARG A 64 8.90 -13.35 10.79
C ARG A 64 7.74 -12.41 10.50
N HIS A 65 6.64 -12.54 11.25
CA HIS A 65 5.50 -11.64 11.12
C HIS A 65 5.89 -10.19 11.45
N ASN A 66 6.60 -9.98 12.56
CA ASN A 66 7.10 -8.66 12.94
C ASN A 66 8.11 -8.10 11.92
N ASP A 67 9.01 -8.95 11.40
CA ASP A 67 9.97 -8.55 10.37
C ASP A 67 9.25 -8.13 9.07
N LEU A 68 8.19 -8.85 8.66
CA LEU A 68 7.37 -8.49 7.50
C LEU A 68 6.61 -7.18 7.71
N LEU A 69 6.01 -6.97 8.89
CA LEU A 69 5.34 -5.71 9.24
C LEU A 69 6.32 -4.54 9.22
N ARG A 70 7.55 -4.73 9.74
CA ARG A 70 8.57 -3.69 9.72
C ARG A 70 9.02 -3.36 8.29
N LEU A 71 9.12 -4.36 7.43
CA LEU A 71 9.46 -4.16 6.01
C LEU A 71 8.35 -3.43 5.25
N SER A 72 7.08 -3.75 5.47
CA SER A 72 5.96 -3.07 4.83
C SER A 72 5.90 -1.60 5.25
N LEU A 73 6.03 -1.31 6.55
CA LEU A 73 6.06 0.07 7.06
C LEU A 73 7.21 0.90 6.46
N ARG A 74 8.38 0.28 6.24
CA ARG A 74 9.52 0.95 5.59
C ARG A 74 9.22 1.30 4.13
N GLN A 75 8.55 0.42 3.41
CA GLN A 75 8.15 0.68 2.02
C GLN A 75 7.14 1.83 1.96
N ASP A 76 6.10 1.79 2.80
CA ASP A 76 5.08 2.83 2.87
C ASP A 76 5.69 4.19 3.22
N ARG A 77 6.67 4.22 4.14
CA ARG A 77 7.45 5.43 4.46
C ARG A 77 8.17 5.98 3.24
N MET A 78 8.95 5.17 2.52
CA MET A 78 9.68 5.65 1.34
C MET A 78 8.73 6.19 0.27
N THR A 79 7.56 5.57 0.12
CA THR A 79 6.50 6.03 -0.77
C THR A 79 6.00 7.41 -0.34
N ILE A 80 5.72 7.61 0.95
CA ILE A 80 5.22 8.88 1.50
C ILE A 80 6.27 9.99 1.43
N GLU A 81 7.53 9.69 1.74
CA GLU A 81 8.63 10.65 1.61
C GLU A 81 8.73 11.17 0.16
N ARG A 82 8.69 10.26 -0.83
CA ARG A 82 8.67 10.64 -2.26
C ARG A 82 7.44 11.46 -2.63
N CYS A 83 6.27 11.12 -2.10
CA CYS A 83 5.04 11.87 -2.35
C CYS A 83 5.05 13.26 -1.70
N SER A 84 5.65 13.39 -0.52
CA SER A 84 5.79 14.68 0.16
C SER A 84 6.73 15.63 -0.59
N ALA A 85 7.80 15.12 -1.21
CA ALA A 85 8.65 15.91 -2.08
C ALA A 85 7.86 16.46 -3.29
N ARG A 86 6.90 15.68 -3.79
CA ARG A 86 5.98 16.12 -4.88
C ARG A 86 4.93 17.13 -4.41
N ALA A 87 4.61 17.19 -3.11
CA ALA A 87 3.70 18.21 -2.56
C ALA A 87 4.25 19.64 -2.78
N VAL A 88 5.57 19.80 -2.74
CA VAL A 88 6.23 21.08 -3.11
C VAL A 88 5.92 21.43 -4.57
N GLY A 89 5.96 20.44 -5.47
CA GLY A 89 5.53 20.61 -6.87
C GLY A 89 4.08 21.05 -7.02
N CYS A 90 3.16 20.51 -6.22
CA CYS A 90 1.76 20.98 -6.21
C CYS A 90 1.67 22.46 -5.79
N ARG A 91 2.44 22.89 -4.78
CA ARG A 91 2.46 24.29 -4.32
C ARG A 91 3.03 25.23 -5.39
N THR A 92 4.12 24.85 -6.06
CA THR A 92 4.69 25.69 -7.14
C THR A 92 3.74 25.79 -8.33
N MET A 93 3.00 24.72 -8.63
CA MET A 93 1.93 24.73 -9.64
C MET A 93 0.79 25.68 -9.27
N VAL A 94 0.35 25.68 -7.99
CA VAL A 94 -0.65 26.63 -7.49
C VAL A 94 -0.21 28.08 -7.72
N VAL A 95 1.06 28.40 -7.45
CA VAL A 95 1.61 29.74 -7.72
C VAL A 95 1.54 30.08 -9.21
N SER A 96 1.99 29.18 -10.09
CA SER A 96 1.93 29.40 -11.54
C SER A 96 0.50 29.57 -12.06
N TYR A 97 -0.46 28.81 -11.53
CA TYR A 97 -1.87 28.99 -11.87
C TYR A 97 -2.44 30.32 -11.38
N ASN A 98 -2.07 30.77 -10.18
CA ASN A 98 -2.50 32.06 -9.65
C ASN A 98 -1.93 33.24 -10.46
N GLU A 99 -0.68 33.17 -10.89
CA GLU A 99 -0.08 34.16 -11.80
C GLU A 99 -0.82 34.22 -13.14
N TRP A 100 -1.16 33.05 -13.70
CA TRP A 100 -1.95 32.98 -14.92
C TRP A 100 -3.38 33.53 -14.73
N LEU A 101 -4.04 33.21 -13.61
CA LEU A 101 -5.36 33.76 -13.27
C LEU A 101 -5.34 35.29 -13.14
N ALA A 102 -4.30 35.85 -12.52
CA ALA A 102 -4.10 37.29 -12.42
C ALA A 102 -3.92 37.92 -13.81
N ALA A 103 -3.15 37.28 -14.69
CA ALA A 103 -2.96 37.75 -16.06
C ALA A 103 -4.27 37.70 -16.90
N VAL A 104 -5.09 36.67 -16.73
CA VAL A 104 -6.43 36.56 -17.36
C VAL A 104 -7.37 37.64 -16.82
N ALA A 105 -7.28 37.98 -15.53
CA ALA A 105 -8.08 39.05 -14.95
C ALA A 105 -7.69 40.43 -15.50
N ALA A 106 -6.41 40.66 -15.78
CA ALA A 106 -5.91 41.90 -16.37
C ALA A 106 -6.28 42.04 -17.87
N ASP A 107 -6.16 40.97 -18.66
CA ASP A 107 -6.55 40.95 -20.07
C ASP A 107 -7.31 39.66 -20.44
N PRO A 108 -8.66 39.67 -20.38
CA PRO A 108 -9.47 38.49 -20.63
C PRO A 108 -9.56 38.09 -22.12
N THR A 109 -8.89 38.83 -23.00
CA THR A 109 -8.92 38.61 -24.46
C THR A 109 -7.57 38.25 -25.05
N SER A 110 -6.50 38.27 -24.26
CA SER A 110 -5.14 38.03 -24.73
C SER A 110 -4.92 36.60 -25.21
N LEU A 111 -4.61 36.46 -26.51
CA LEU A 111 -4.16 35.20 -27.10
C LEU A 111 -2.80 34.73 -26.53
N LYS A 112 -2.00 35.64 -25.97
CA LYS A 112 -0.66 35.34 -25.41
C LYS A 112 -0.73 34.51 -24.13
N LEU A 113 -1.92 34.38 -23.51
CA LEU A 113 -2.10 33.62 -22.27
C LEU A 113 -2.15 32.10 -22.49
N TRP A 114 -2.46 31.64 -23.70
CA TRP A 114 -2.58 30.22 -24.01
C TRP A 114 -1.24 29.47 -24.02
N PRO A 115 -0.16 29.98 -24.64
CA PRO A 115 1.16 29.36 -24.52
C PRO A 115 1.62 29.24 -23.07
N ASN A 116 1.37 30.26 -22.24
CA ASN A 116 1.71 30.21 -20.81
C ASN A 116 0.92 29.10 -20.09
N LEU A 117 -0.39 29.01 -20.35
CA LEU A 117 -1.22 27.94 -19.79
C LEU A 117 -0.72 26.55 -20.20
N ARG A 118 -0.38 26.37 -21.48
CA ARG A 118 0.18 25.12 -22.00
C ARG A 118 1.45 24.73 -21.25
N ASN A 119 2.40 25.66 -21.09
CA ASN A 119 3.64 25.40 -20.35
C ASN A 119 3.39 25.02 -18.88
N ILE A 120 2.31 25.52 -18.27
CA ILE A 120 1.90 25.12 -16.93
C ILE A 120 1.32 23.69 -16.96
N VAL A 121 0.38 23.41 -17.88
CA VAL A 121 -0.28 22.10 -18.04
C VAL A 121 0.73 20.98 -18.35
N ASP A 122 1.72 21.23 -19.21
CA ASP A 122 2.73 20.26 -19.59
C ASP A 122 3.66 19.92 -18.40
N ARG A 123 3.97 20.91 -17.54
CA ARG A 123 4.71 20.69 -16.28
C ARG A 123 3.92 19.89 -15.25
N PHE A 124 2.60 19.87 -15.34
CA PHE A 124 1.78 19.11 -14.41
C PHE A 124 1.87 17.60 -14.63
N VAL A 125 1.95 17.17 -15.90
CA VAL A 125 2.04 15.74 -16.27
C VAL A 125 3.25 15.07 -15.63
N SER A 126 4.39 15.78 -15.56
CA SER A 126 5.61 15.25 -14.94
C SER A 126 5.52 15.10 -13.41
N LEU A 127 4.55 15.76 -12.77
CA LEU A 127 4.36 15.73 -11.32
C LEU A 127 3.33 14.68 -10.85
N GLN A 128 2.57 14.07 -11.77
CA GLN A 128 1.39 13.25 -11.47
C GLN A 128 1.65 11.80 -11.05
N THR A 129 2.90 11.34 -10.93
CA THR A 129 3.19 9.96 -10.51
C THR A 129 2.96 9.78 -9.00
N PHE A 130 1.69 9.77 -8.59
CA PHE A 130 1.22 9.39 -7.25
C PHE A 130 0.65 7.96 -7.23
N ASP A 131 0.79 7.23 -8.34
CA ASP A 131 0.22 5.88 -8.49
C ASP A 131 0.67 4.93 -7.39
N ASP A 132 1.94 5.00 -7.01
CA ASP A 132 2.52 4.18 -5.93
C ASP A 132 1.91 4.47 -4.54
N ALA A 133 1.37 5.67 -4.33
CA ALA A 133 0.82 6.11 -3.04
C ALA A 133 -0.71 6.09 -2.98
N LYS A 134 -1.39 5.74 -4.08
CA LYS A 134 -2.87 5.72 -4.13
C LYS A 134 -3.51 4.88 -3.04
N SER A 135 -2.88 3.76 -2.67
CA SER A 135 -3.36 2.86 -1.62
C SER A 135 -3.22 3.43 -0.21
N LEU A 136 -2.35 4.43 -0.03
CA LEU A 136 -2.08 5.08 1.26
C LEU A 136 -2.97 6.30 1.50
N PHE A 137 -3.70 6.75 0.47
CA PHE A 137 -4.55 7.93 0.58
C PHE A 137 -5.85 7.61 1.32
N PRO A 138 -6.21 8.44 2.32
CA PRO A 138 -7.56 8.42 2.87
C PRO A 138 -8.61 8.62 1.75
N PRO A 139 -9.86 8.14 1.94
CA PRO A 139 -10.90 8.21 0.91
C PRO A 139 -11.13 9.63 0.35
N GLU A 140 -11.08 10.65 1.20
CA GLU A 140 -11.26 12.05 0.80
C GLU A 140 -10.13 12.55 -0.11
N MET A 141 -8.89 12.25 0.27
CA MET A 141 -7.69 12.59 -0.48
C MET A 141 -7.66 11.88 -1.83
N HIS A 142 -8.08 10.61 -1.88
CA HIS A 142 -8.24 9.85 -3.11
C HIS A 142 -9.27 10.52 -4.05
N HIS A 143 -10.42 10.94 -3.52
CA HIS A 143 -11.43 11.66 -4.30
C HIS A 143 -10.90 13.00 -4.85
N ARG A 144 -10.12 13.75 -4.07
CA ARG A 144 -9.46 14.98 -4.55
C ARG A 144 -8.44 14.69 -5.64
N PHE A 145 -7.62 13.66 -5.48
CA PHE A 145 -6.67 13.22 -6.51
C PHE A 145 -7.38 12.92 -7.84
N LEU A 146 -8.48 12.18 -7.81
CA LEU A 146 -9.29 11.93 -9.01
C LEU A 146 -9.88 13.21 -9.60
N SER A 147 -10.33 14.14 -8.76
CA SER A 147 -10.86 15.44 -9.19
C SER A 147 -9.79 16.28 -9.88
N ILE A 148 -8.59 16.35 -9.31
CA ILE A 148 -7.42 17.02 -9.87
C ILE A 148 -7.11 16.46 -11.26
N ASN A 149 -7.02 15.13 -11.40
CA ASN A 149 -6.73 14.49 -12.70
C ASN A 149 -7.83 14.81 -13.74
N ARG A 150 -9.10 14.81 -13.32
CA ARG A 150 -10.23 15.18 -14.19
C ARG A 150 -10.14 16.63 -14.65
N PHE A 151 -9.82 17.57 -13.77
CA PHE A 151 -9.70 18.99 -14.13
C PHE A 151 -8.47 19.25 -15.01
N HIS A 152 -7.35 18.60 -14.72
CA HIS A 152 -6.15 18.67 -15.56
C HIS A 152 -6.40 18.09 -16.96
N GLY A 153 -7.08 16.94 -17.08
CA GLY A 153 -7.47 16.38 -18.37
C GLY A 153 -8.33 17.35 -19.18
N LYS A 154 -9.36 17.93 -18.55
CA LYS A 154 -10.20 18.97 -19.18
C LYS A 154 -9.39 20.19 -19.63
N LEU A 155 -8.41 20.62 -18.84
CA LEU A 155 -7.56 21.76 -19.16
C LEU A 155 -6.63 21.44 -20.33
N THR A 156 -6.08 20.23 -20.36
CA THR A 156 -5.27 19.71 -21.47
C THR A 156 -6.08 19.67 -22.76
N ASP A 157 -7.31 19.18 -22.72
CA ASP A 157 -8.21 19.15 -23.88
C ASP A 157 -8.51 20.58 -24.39
N MET A 158 -8.73 21.54 -23.47
CA MET A 158 -8.96 22.94 -23.84
C MET A 158 -7.73 23.57 -24.51
N VAL A 159 -6.54 23.33 -23.97
CA VAL A 159 -5.28 23.82 -24.55
C VAL A 159 -5.06 23.18 -25.93
N ALA A 160 -5.27 21.87 -26.07
CA ALA A 160 -5.14 21.15 -27.33
C ALA A 160 -6.12 21.68 -28.40
N ALA A 161 -7.39 21.87 -28.03
CA ALA A 161 -8.42 22.43 -28.90
C ALA A 161 -8.09 23.85 -29.37
N TYR A 162 -7.48 24.67 -28.52
CA TYR A 162 -6.97 25.98 -28.92
C TYR A 162 -5.78 25.88 -29.88
N THR A 163 -4.79 25.04 -29.58
CA THR A 163 -3.57 24.92 -30.42
C THR A 163 -3.83 24.34 -31.81
N SER A 164 -4.88 23.54 -31.97
CA SER A 164 -5.28 22.98 -33.26
C SER A 164 -6.08 23.95 -34.13
N GLY A 165 -6.34 25.19 -33.66
CA GLY A 165 -7.12 26.19 -34.39
C GLY A 165 -8.59 25.84 -34.56
N GLY A 166 -9.08 24.81 -33.87
CA GLY A 166 -10.35 24.13 -34.18
C GLY A 166 -11.58 24.62 -33.40
N SER A 167 -11.50 25.67 -32.59
CA SER A 167 -12.62 26.02 -31.73
C SER A 167 -13.55 27.09 -32.34
N PRO A 168 -14.84 26.78 -32.57
CA PRO A 168 -15.84 27.74 -33.07
C PRO A 168 -16.27 28.78 -32.02
N MET A 169 -15.78 28.68 -30.77
CA MET A 169 -16.10 29.61 -29.69
C MET A 169 -15.17 30.83 -29.71
N SER A 170 -15.70 32.01 -29.35
CA SER A 170 -14.86 33.19 -29.12
C SER A 170 -13.79 32.90 -28.06
N VAL A 171 -12.58 33.42 -28.30
CA VAL A 171 -11.41 33.28 -27.42
C VAL A 171 -11.75 33.67 -25.98
N SER A 172 -12.49 34.76 -25.80
CA SER A 172 -12.97 35.23 -24.50
C SER A 172 -13.82 34.22 -23.74
N ARG A 173 -14.68 33.47 -24.45
CA ARG A 173 -15.53 32.43 -23.84
C ARG A 173 -14.70 31.21 -23.44
N GLN A 174 -13.71 30.84 -24.24
CA GLN A 174 -12.79 29.75 -23.92
C GLN A 174 -11.92 30.11 -22.70
N LEU A 175 -11.34 31.32 -22.66
CA LEU A 175 -10.55 31.80 -21.52
C LEU A 175 -11.39 31.85 -20.25
N ARG A 176 -12.65 32.29 -20.32
CA ARG A 176 -13.56 32.25 -19.15
C ARG A 176 -13.79 30.82 -18.64
N ARG A 177 -13.94 29.84 -19.53
CA ARG A 177 -14.08 28.43 -19.13
C ARG A 177 -12.79 27.87 -18.54
N ALA A 178 -11.65 28.15 -19.16
CA ALA A 178 -10.34 27.76 -18.66
C ALA A 178 -10.08 28.36 -17.26
N LYS A 179 -10.42 29.64 -17.06
CA LYS A 179 -10.37 30.31 -15.76
C LYS A 179 -11.10 29.53 -14.66
N ILE A 180 -12.38 29.18 -14.88
CA ILE A 180 -13.17 28.42 -13.91
C ILE A 180 -12.55 27.06 -13.60
N VAL A 181 -11.99 26.38 -14.61
CA VAL A 181 -11.32 25.08 -14.43
C VAL A 181 -10.04 25.25 -13.62
N VAL A 182 -9.24 26.27 -13.93
CA VAL A 182 -7.99 26.57 -13.22
C VAL A 182 -8.26 26.97 -11.77
N GLU A 183 -9.25 27.81 -11.48
CA GLU A 183 -9.63 28.18 -10.10
C GLU A 183 -9.94 26.92 -9.27
N ARG A 184 -10.81 26.04 -9.78
CA ARG A 184 -11.14 24.78 -9.09
C ARG A 184 -9.94 23.87 -8.94
N LEU A 185 -9.09 23.78 -9.96
CA LEU A 185 -7.88 22.96 -9.92
C LEU A 185 -6.90 23.48 -8.85
N THR A 186 -6.72 24.80 -8.76
CA THR A 186 -5.88 25.45 -7.75
C THR A 186 -6.38 25.18 -6.34
N ASP A 187 -7.69 25.27 -6.11
CA ASP A 187 -8.30 24.95 -4.81
C ASP A 187 -8.01 23.50 -4.40
N HIS A 188 -8.27 22.56 -5.32
CA HIS A 188 -8.02 21.14 -5.06
C HIS A 188 -6.54 20.85 -4.83
N LEU A 189 -5.63 21.44 -5.62
CA LEU A 189 -4.19 21.27 -5.46
C LEU A 189 -3.67 21.81 -4.13
N THR A 190 -4.21 22.94 -3.69
CA THR A 190 -3.82 23.55 -2.41
C THR A 190 -4.19 22.64 -1.24
N VAL A 191 -5.44 22.15 -1.22
CA VAL A 191 -5.89 21.24 -0.16
C VAL A 191 -5.12 19.92 -0.21
N PHE A 192 -4.95 19.34 -1.41
CA PHE A 192 -4.22 18.09 -1.58
C PHE A 192 -2.74 18.19 -1.16
N ALA A 193 -2.08 19.32 -1.44
CA ALA A 193 -0.71 19.55 -0.99
C ALA A 193 -0.60 19.62 0.54
N ASN A 194 -1.59 20.21 1.22
CA ASN A 194 -1.63 20.23 2.68
C ASN A 194 -1.94 18.83 3.25
N GLU A 195 -2.84 18.07 2.63
CA GLU A 195 -3.14 16.68 3.01
C GLU A 195 -1.89 15.78 2.87
N LEU A 196 -1.09 15.93 1.81
CA LEU A 196 0.18 15.21 1.65
C LEU A 196 1.18 15.52 2.78
N GLU A 197 1.25 16.78 3.21
CA GLU A 197 2.12 17.19 4.31
C GLU A 197 1.62 16.67 5.66
N ALA A 198 0.30 16.68 5.89
CA ALA A 198 -0.31 16.11 7.09
C ALA A 198 -0.04 14.60 7.16
N LEU A 199 -0.24 13.87 6.06
CA LEU A 199 0.04 12.44 5.96
C LEU A 199 1.51 12.13 6.29
N ARG A 200 2.45 12.93 5.77
CA ARG A 200 3.87 12.80 6.12
C ARG A 200 4.09 12.93 7.63
N LYS A 201 3.51 13.95 8.28
CA LYS A 201 3.66 14.19 9.72
C LYS A 201 3.07 13.05 10.55
N GLU A 202 1.94 12.49 10.14
CA GLU A 202 1.33 11.32 10.80
C GLU A 202 2.27 10.11 10.80
N PHE A 203 2.94 9.85 9.68
CA PHE A 203 3.92 8.76 9.57
C PHE A 203 5.20 9.03 10.37
N GLU A 204 5.68 10.27 10.43
CA GLU A 204 6.81 10.65 11.30
C GLU A 204 6.47 10.44 12.79
N ILE A 205 5.23 10.74 13.21
CA ILE A 205 4.78 10.51 14.60
C ILE A 205 4.63 9.01 14.89
N ALA A 206 4.12 8.23 13.95
CA ALA A 206 3.97 6.78 14.10
C ALA A 206 5.33 6.09 14.30
N GLU A 207 6.39 6.58 13.66
CA GLU A 207 7.74 6.06 13.82
C GLU A 207 8.29 6.28 15.24
N VAL A 208 8.09 7.46 15.83
CA VAL A 208 8.63 7.77 17.17
C VAL A 208 8.00 6.89 18.27
N ARG A 209 6.81 6.32 18.03
CA ARG A 209 6.10 5.49 19.01
C ARG A 209 6.50 4.02 19.00
N HIS A 210 7.29 3.57 18.03
CA HIS A 210 7.69 2.16 17.86
C HIS A 210 9.20 1.97 18.04
#